data_AF-A0A1F9AZX0-F1
#
_entry.id   AF-A0A1F9AZX0-F1
#
_cell.length_a   1.000
_cell.length_b   1.000
_cell.length_c   1.000
_cell.angle_alpha   90.00
_cell.angle_beta   90.00
_cell.angle_gamma   90.00
#
_symmetry.space_group_name_H-M   'P 1'
#
loop_
_entity.id
_entity.type
_entity.pdbx_description
1 polymer ?
#
loop_
_entity_poly.entity_id
_entity_poly.type
_entity_poly.pdbx_seq_one_letter_code
_entity_poly.pdbx_strand_id
1 'polypeptide(L)'
;MDYGIMIDTLECAVTWSQMAEVHDKVRSFIKSRPHTVCMSHLSHSYPQGANLYFIFIARLEDINEYITLQYGILEAILKAGAAVSHPHGIGKQTGPWFEEQIDKGWVDVIRVLRNHFDPNQIMNPGGTLALDMTEEQREKRWGLRK
;
A
#
# COMPACT_ATOMS: atom_id res chain seq x y z
N MET A 1 -11.93 -20.06 -4.29
CA MET A 1 -12.59 -18.97 -5.04
C MET A 1 -13.46 -19.62 -6.10
N ASP A 2 -14.75 -19.34 -6.12
CA ASP A 2 -15.72 -20.06 -6.96
C ASP A 2 -15.47 -19.93 -8.48
N TYR A 3 -14.88 -18.81 -8.91
CA TYR A 3 -14.58 -18.52 -10.32
C TYR A 3 -13.11 -18.21 -10.62
N GLY A 4 -12.22 -18.34 -9.63
CA GLY A 4 -10.82 -17.90 -9.74
C GLY A 4 -10.64 -16.40 -9.94
N ILE A 5 -11.69 -15.60 -9.72
CA ILE A 5 -11.66 -14.14 -9.76
C ILE A 5 -11.38 -13.61 -8.36
N MET A 6 -10.39 -12.74 -8.26
CA MET A 6 -10.09 -11.96 -7.07
C MET A 6 -10.42 -10.49 -7.31
N ILE A 7 -10.94 -9.86 -6.27
CA ILE A 7 -11.23 -8.43 -6.23
C ILE A 7 -10.55 -7.89 -4.99
N ASP A 8 -9.81 -6.79 -5.17
CA ASP A 8 -9.25 -6.05 -4.05
C ASP A 8 -9.20 -4.56 -4.38
N THR A 9 -8.99 -3.75 -3.35
CA THR A 9 -9.03 -2.31 -3.41
C THR A 9 -7.83 -1.71 -2.72
N LEU A 10 -7.11 -0.85 -3.44
CA LEU A 10 -6.05 -0.01 -2.88
C LEU A 10 -6.42 1.46 -3.08
N GLU A 11 -5.76 2.31 -2.32
CA GLU A 11 -6.09 3.73 -2.22
C GLU A 11 -4.84 4.55 -2.00
N CYS A 12 -4.93 5.85 -2.28
CA CYS A 12 -3.84 6.77 -2.09
C CYS A 12 -4.35 8.20 -1.89
N ALA A 13 -3.60 9.00 -1.13
CA ALA A 13 -3.83 10.44 -1.08
C ALA A 13 -3.07 11.14 -2.21
N VAL A 14 -3.78 11.99 -2.96
CA VAL A 14 -3.21 12.77 -4.05
C VAL A 14 -3.55 14.25 -3.88
N THR A 15 -2.63 15.14 -4.26
CA THR A 15 -2.95 16.55 -4.49
C THR A 15 -3.66 16.74 -5.81
N TRP A 16 -4.39 17.85 -5.98
CA TRP A 16 -5.06 18.13 -7.26
C TRP A 16 -4.10 18.19 -8.44
N SER A 17 -2.88 18.72 -8.24
CA SER A 17 -1.86 18.86 -9.29
C SER A 17 -1.29 17.54 -9.78
N GLN A 18 -1.21 16.52 -8.92
CA GLN A 18 -0.64 15.20 -9.27
C GLN A 18 -1.70 14.17 -9.68
N MET A 19 -2.98 14.45 -9.42
CA MET A 19 -4.07 13.47 -9.54
C MET A 19 -4.12 12.77 -10.91
N ALA A 20 -4.03 13.53 -12.00
CA ALA A 20 -4.09 12.97 -13.35
C ALA A 20 -2.92 12.02 -13.62
N GLU A 21 -1.69 12.44 -13.27
CA GLU A 21 -0.49 11.64 -13.48
C GLU A 21 -0.49 10.36 -12.63
N VAL A 22 -0.90 10.47 -11.36
CA VAL A 22 -1.03 9.31 -10.46
C VAL A 22 -2.08 8.34 -10.98
N HIS A 23 -3.25 8.84 -11.37
CA HIS A 23 -4.31 8.01 -11.95
C HIS A 23 -3.82 7.26 -13.18
N ASP A 24 -3.21 7.96 -14.13
CA ASP A 24 -2.74 7.37 -15.39
C ASP A 24 -1.64 6.32 -15.17
N LYS A 25 -0.64 6.61 -14.33
CA LYS A 25 0.47 5.68 -14.06
C LYS A 25 0.00 4.42 -13.36
N VAL A 26 -0.77 4.55 -12.28
CA VAL A 26 -1.24 3.40 -11.49
C VAL A 26 -2.24 2.58 -12.31
N ARG A 27 -3.15 3.23 -13.02
CA ARG A 27 -4.10 2.55 -13.91
C ARG A 27 -3.38 1.80 -15.02
N SER A 28 -2.37 2.40 -15.65
CA SER A 28 -1.59 1.76 -16.71
C SER A 28 -0.86 0.52 -16.19
N PHE A 29 -0.30 0.59 -14.97
CA PHE A 29 0.29 -0.58 -14.31
C PHE A 29 -0.74 -1.71 -14.13
N ILE A 30 -1.91 -1.41 -13.55
CA ILE A 30 -2.95 -2.43 -13.32
C ILE A 30 -3.42 -3.04 -14.65
N LYS A 31 -3.61 -2.20 -15.68
CA LYS A 31 -4.11 -2.63 -17.00
C LYS A 31 -3.04 -3.30 -17.86
N SER A 32 -1.76 -3.25 -17.47
CA SER A 32 -0.70 -4.01 -18.13
C SER A 32 -0.87 -5.52 -17.93
N ARG A 33 -1.55 -5.96 -16.85
CA ARG A 33 -1.96 -7.35 -16.67
C ARG A 33 -3.16 -7.66 -17.59
N PRO A 34 -3.06 -8.69 -18.46
CA PRO A 34 -4.17 -9.10 -19.32
C PRO A 34 -5.44 -9.42 -18.53
N HIS A 35 -6.60 -9.23 -19.17
CA HIS A 35 -7.92 -9.57 -18.61
C HIS A 35 -8.22 -8.97 -17.22
N THR A 36 -7.59 -7.83 -16.90
CA THR A 36 -7.79 -7.13 -15.63
C THR A 36 -8.74 -5.93 -15.81
N VAL A 37 -9.76 -5.84 -14.96
CA VAL A 37 -10.60 -4.65 -14.82
C VAL A 37 -9.96 -3.76 -13.77
N CYS A 38 -9.92 -2.46 -14.05
CA CYS A 38 -9.51 -1.44 -13.09
C CYS A 38 -10.57 -0.34 -13.12
N MET A 39 -11.19 -0.11 -11.98
CA MET A 39 -12.11 0.99 -11.72
C MET A 39 -11.46 1.95 -10.73
N SER A 40 -11.87 3.20 -10.76
CA SER A 40 -11.36 4.22 -9.84
C SER A 40 -12.45 5.21 -9.48
N HIS A 41 -12.41 5.73 -8.26
CA HIS A 41 -13.29 6.79 -7.80
C HIS A 41 -12.58 7.66 -6.76
N LEU A 42 -13.09 8.87 -6.55
CA LEU A 42 -12.69 9.71 -5.43
C LEU A 42 -13.68 9.50 -4.29
N SER A 43 -13.19 9.10 -3.12
CA SER A 43 -14.07 8.88 -1.96
C SER A 43 -14.26 10.15 -1.13
N HIS A 44 -13.22 10.98 -1.06
CA HIS A 44 -13.17 12.21 -0.26
C HIS A 44 -12.42 13.28 -1.03
N SER A 45 -12.81 14.53 -0.81
CA SER A 45 -12.19 15.71 -1.41
C SER A 45 -11.81 16.72 -0.31
N TYR A 46 -10.69 17.37 -0.50
CA TYR A 46 -10.08 18.35 0.39
C TYR A 46 -9.60 19.56 -0.44
N PRO A 47 -9.35 20.72 0.19
CA PRO A 47 -8.83 21.87 -0.55
C PRO A 47 -7.54 21.58 -1.32
N GLN A 48 -6.67 20.74 -0.77
CA GLN A 48 -5.35 20.42 -1.36
C GLN A 48 -5.39 19.21 -2.31
N GLY A 49 -6.42 18.36 -2.26
CA GLY A 49 -6.41 17.08 -2.94
C GLY A 49 -7.60 16.18 -2.63
N ALA A 50 -7.44 14.88 -2.88
CA ALA A 50 -8.49 13.89 -2.68
C ALA A 50 -7.90 12.54 -2.28
N ASN A 51 -8.77 11.66 -1.81
CA ASN A 51 -8.47 10.23 -1.73
C ASN A 51 -8.90 9.55 -3.04
N LEU A 52 -7.93 8.95 -3.74
CA LEU A 52 -8.13 8.23 -4.99
C LEU A 52 -8.09 6.73 -4.75
N TYR A 53 -9.21 6.06 -5.00
CA TYR A 53 -9.37 4.62 -4.88
C TYR A 53 -9.19 3.91 -6.23
N PHE A 54 -8.54 2.75 -6.20
CA PHE A 54 -8.45 1.79 -7.30
C PHE A 54 -9.03 0.45 -6.88
N ILE A 55 -10.01 -0.04 -7.64
CA ILE A 55 -10.59 -1.37 -7.49
C ILE A 55 -10.08 -2.19 -8.67
N PHE A 56 -9.38 -3.29 -8.40
CA PHE A 56 -8.90 -4.20 -9.45
C PHE A 56 -9.58 -5.56 -9.32
N ILE A 57 -10.02 -6.07 -10.47
CA ILE A 57 -10.70 -7.35 -10.59
C ILE A 57 -9.95 -8.16 -11.64
N ALA A 58 -9.39 -9.29 -11.23
CA ALA A 58 -8.55 -10.12 -12.09
C ALA A 58 -8.77 -11.60 -11.79
N ARG A 59 -8.54 -12.44 -12.81
CA ARG A 59 -8.33 -13.86 -12.58
C ARG A 59 -6.90 -14.06 -12.06
N LEU A 60 -6.77 -14.65 -10.88
CA LEU A 60 -5.48 -14.91 -10.22
C LEU A 60 -5.42 -16.40 -9.85
N GLU A 61 -4.33 -17.05 -10.23
CA GLU A 61 -4.17 -18.50 -10.07
C GLU A 61 -3.78 -18.86 -8.63
N ASP A 62 -2.96 -18.02 -7.99
CA ASP A 62 -2.48 -18.24 -6.63
C ASP A 62 -2.28 -16.92 -5.86
N ILE A 63 -1.84 -17.07 -4.61
CA ILE A 63 -1.56 -15.94 -3.72
C ILE A 63 -0.32 -15.13 -4.15
N ASN A 64 0.64 -15.75 -4.84
CA ASN A 64 1.84 -15.06 -5.27
C ASN A 64 1.54 -14.10 -6.41
N GLU A 65 0.66 -14.47 -7.34
CA GLU A 65 0.16 -13.57 -8.37
C GLU A 65 -0.56 -12.36 -7.76
N TYR A 66 -1.39 -12.59 -6.74
CA TYR A 66 -2.06 -11.52 -6.01
C TYR A 66 -1.08 -10.58 -5.32
N ILE A 67 -0.15 -11.12 -4.54
CA ILE A 67 0.82 -10.30 -3.80
C ILE A 67 1.71 -9.52 -4.78
N THR A 68 2.13 -10.14 -5.88
CA THR A 68 2.92 -9.46 -6.92
C THR A 68 2.14 -8.30 -7.55
N LEU A 69 0.86 -8.51 -7.88
CA LEU A 69 0.00 -7.44 -8.39
C LEU A 69 -0.19 -6.33 -7.35
N GLN A 70 -0.52 -6.70 -6.10
CA GLN A 70 -0.77 -5.75 -5.01
C GLN A 70 0.48 -4.89 -4.73
N TYR A 71 1.65 -5.50 -4.58
CA TYR A 71 2.90 -4.79 -4.32
C TYR A 71 3.32 -3.94 -5.50
N GLY A 72 3.10 -4.41 -6.73
CA GLY A 72 3.33 -3.60 -7.92
C GLY A 72 2.44 -2.35 -7.99
N ILE A 73 1.19 -2.44 -7.52
CA ILE A 73 0.29 -1.27 -7.44
C ILE A 73 0.78 -0.29 -6.38
N LEU A 74 1.16 -0.76 -5.18
CA LEU A 74 1.70 0.10 -4.11
C LEU A 74 2.98 0.82 -4.57
N GLU A 75 3.86 0.09 -5.26
CA GLU A 75 5.09 0.64 -5.83
C GLU A 75 4.79 1.67 -6.94
N ALA A 76 3.78 1.43 -7.79
CA ALA A 76 3.35 2.39 -8.81
C ALA A 76 2.77 3.67 -8.18
N ILE A 77 2.01 3.55 -7.09
CA ILE A 77 1.49 4.67 -6.31
C ILE A 77 2.65 5.50 -5.74
N LEU A 78 3.61 4.85 -5.08
CA LEU A 78 4.77 5.54 -4.50
C LEU A 78 5.60 6.25 -5.58
N LYS A 79 5.92 5.57 -6.69
CA LYS A 79 6.68 6.14 -7.81
C LYS A 79 5.97 7.27 -8.52
N ALA A 80 4.65 7.32 -8.45
CA ALA A 80 3.86 8.44 -8.97
C ALA A 80 3.85 9.66 -8.02
N GLY A 81 4.41 9.53 -6.81
CA GLY A 81 4.53 10.62 -5.83
C GLY A 81 3.35 10.74 -4.86
N ALA A 82 2.41 9.79 -4.90
CA ALA A 82 1.24 9.78 -4.02
C ALA A 82 1.54 9.13 -2.66
N ALA A 83 0.78 9.53 -1.63
CA ALA A 83 0.85 8.85 -0.35
C ALA A 83 0.18 7.47 -0.46
N VAL A 84 0.87 6.41 -0.01
CA VAL A 84 0.48 5.01 -0.24
C VAL A 84 -0.72 4.58 0.62
N SER A 85 -1.10 5.42 1.58
CA SER A 85 -2.39 5.28 2.26
C SER A 85 -3.00 6.62 2.63
N HIS A 86 -4.34 6.66 2.60
CA HIS A 86 -5.19 7.71 3.15
C HIS A 86 -5.98 7.19 4.37
N PRO A 87 -6.91 6.20 4.30
CA PRO A 87 -7.59 5.71 5.50
C PRO A 87 -7.24 4.27 5.90
N HIS A 88 -6.60 3.45 5.04
CA HIS A 88 -6.32 2.05 5.38
C HIS A 88 -5.17 1.90 6.38
N GLY A 89 -4.28 2.88 6.44
CA GLY A 89 -3.13 2.91 7.32
C GLY A 89 -1.95 2.10 6.79
N ILE A 90 -1.01 1.83 7.70
CA ILE A 90 0.28 1.20 7.39
C ILE A 90 0.17 -0.33 7.53
N GLY A 91 0.09 -0.79 8.78
CA GLY A 91 0.06 -2.22 9.07
C GLY A 91 1.25 -2.97 8.47
N LYS A 92 1.11 -4.30 8.35
CA LYS A 92 2.15 -5.15 7.75
C LYS A 92 2.19 -5.05 6.22
N GLN A 93 1.09 -4.63 5.61
CA GLN A 93 0.90 -4.62 4.17
C GLN A 93 1.67 -3.48 3.50
N THR A 94 1.54 -2.25 3.99
CA THR A 94 2.23 -1.09 3.40
C THR A 94 3.42 -0.61 4.24
N GLY A 95 3.63 -1.21 5.42
CA GLY A 95 4.80 -1.01 6.28
C GLY A 95 6.15 -0.99 5.56
N PRO A 96 6.43 -1.89 4.60
CA PRO A 96 7.69 -1.87 3.86
C PRO A 96 7.99 -0.58 3.09
N TRP A 97 6.98 0.21 2.74
CA TRP A 97 7.13 1.50 2.05
C TRP A 97 7.13 2.70 3.01
N PHE A 98 6.81 2.50 4.29
CA PHE A 98 6.55 3.59 5.24
C PHE A 98 7.74 4.55 5.41
N GLU A 99 8.95 4.02 5.57
CA GLU A 99 10.16 4.85 5.72
C GLU A 99 10.50 5.65 4.45
N GLU A 100 9.99 5.24 3.27
CA GLU A 100 10.13 6.01 2.02
C GLU A 100 9.15 7.20 1.96
N GLN A 101 8.13 7.23 2.83
CA GLN A 101 7.06 8.25 2.81
C GLN A 101 7.24 9.33 3.87
N ILE A 102 7.97 9.04 4.93
CA ILE A 102 8.15 9.94 6.06
C ILE A 102 9.63 10.12 6.37
N ASP A 103 9.97 11.30 6.89
CA ASP A 103 11.34 11.57 7.33
C ASP A 103 11.75 10.64 8.48
N LYS A 104 13.01 10.23 8.48
CA LYS A 104 13.58 9.32 9.49
C LYS A 104 13.42 9.85 10.92
N GLY A 105 13.49 11.16 11.13
CA GLY A 105 13.26 11.77 12.44
C GLY A 105 11.86 11.47 12.99
N TRP A 106 10.83 11.44 12.14
CA TRP A 106 9.48 11.07 12.55
C TRP A 106 9.37 9.59 12.92
N VAL A 107 10.05 8.71 12.17
CA VAL A 107 10.15 7.27 12.52
C VAL A 107 10.77 7.11 13.91
N ASP A 108 11.85 7.86 14.20
CA ASP A 108 12.54 7.81 15.49
C ASP A 108 11.66 8.30 16.64
N VAL A 109 10.85 9.35 16.43
CA VAL A 109 9.87 9.82 17.42
C VAL A 109 8.85 8.72 17.74
N ILE A 110 8.28 8.06 16.71
CA ILE A 110 7.33 6.96 16.92
C ILE A 110 8.01 5.81 17.69
N ARG A 111 9.27 5.50 17.37
CA ARG A 111 10.04 4.46 18.07
C ARG A 111 10.25 4.78 19.56
N VAL A 112 10.56 6.03 19.89
CA VAL A 112 10.70 6.47 21.29
C VAL A 112 9.38 6.33 22.03
N LEU A 113 8.27 6.79 21.45
CA LEU A 113 6.95 6.68 22.06
C LEU A 113 6.55 5.21 22.27
N ARG A 114 6.72 4.37 21.24
CA ARG A 114 6.43 2.93 21.32
C ARG A 114 7.24 2.26 22.42
N ASN A 115 8.54 2.52 22.51
CA ASN A 115 9.38 1.89 23.54
C ASN A 115 9.05 2.38 24.96
N HIS A 116 8.56 3.62 25.11
CA HIS A 116 8.11 4.14 26.40
C HIS A 116 6.80 3.47 26.88
N PHE A 117 5.81 3.36 25.98
CA PHE A 117 4.49 2.84 26.34
C PHE A 117 4.34 1.31 26.18
N ASP A 118 5.20 0.67 25.39
CA ASP A 118 5.24 -0.78 25.16
C ASP A 118 6.69 -1.32 25.27
N PRO A 119 7.32 -1.23 26.46
CA PRO A 119 8.72 -1.62 26.64
C PRO A 119 8.96 -3.11 26.36
N ASN A 120 7.93 -3.95 26.53
CA ASN A 120 7.99 -5.39 26.31
C ASN A 120 7.52 -5.83 24.92
N GLN A 121 7.11 -4.88 24.06
CA GLN A 121 6.74 -5.15 22.66
C GLN A 121 5.56 -6.12 22.49
N ILE A 122 4.56 -6.05 23.38
CA ILE A 122 3.44 -7.00 23.40
C ILE A 122 2.22 -6.49 22.63
N MET A 123 2.15 -5.18 22.32
CA MET A 123 1.00 -4.59 21.64
C MET A 123 1.14 -4.71 20.12
N ASN A 124 0.66 -5.83 19.59
CA ASN A 124 0.61 -6.15 18.16
C ASN A 124 1.96 -6.10 17.42
N PRO A 125 2.93 -6.94 17.83
CA PRO A 125 4.25 -7.00 17.22
C PRO A 125 4.24 -7.53 15.78
N GLY A 126 5.37 -7.34 15.09
CA GLY A 126 5.67 -7.93 13.78
C GLY A 126 5.42 -6.99 12.60
N GLY A 127 5.87 -5.74 12.72
CA GLY A 127 5.93 -4.79 11.61
C GLY A 127 4.68 -3.95 11.42
N THR A 128 3.72 -3.96 12.34
CA THR A 128 2.47 -3.18 12.23
C THR A 128 2.72 -1.68 12.08
N LEU A 129 3.73 -1.16 12.80
CA LEU A 129 4.17 0.24 12.72
C LEU A 129 5.42 0.40 11.84
N ALA A 130 5.76 -0.61 11.04
CA ALA A 130 7.00 -0.71 10.27
C ALA A 130 8.32 -0.66 11.10
N LEU A 131 8.24 -0.66 12.44
CA LEU A 131 9.44 -0.52 13.31
C LEU A 131 10.18 -1.85 13.56
N ASP A 132 9.46 -2.96 13.61
CA ASP A 132 9.94 -4.30 13.98
C ASP A 132 9.67 -5.31 12.85
N MET A 133 9.88 -4.87 11.61
CA MET A 133 9.71 -5.69 10.41
C MET A 133 10.73 -6.83 10.33
N THR A 134 10.27 -8.00 9.87
CA THR A 134 11.12 -9.11 9.43
C THR A 134 11.87 -8.75 8.14
N GLU A 135 12.89 -9.53 7.79
CA GLU A 135 13.64 -9.33 6.55
C GLU A 135 12.74 -9.46 5.31
N GLU A 136 11.85 -10.46 5.29
CA GLU A 136 10.89 -10.65 4.19
C GLU A 136 9.97 -9.44 4.00
N GLN A 137 9.59 -8.76 5.09
CA GLN A 137 8.83 -7.51 5.01
C GLN A 137 9.66 -6.40 4.37
N ARG A 138 10.91 -6.18 4.84
CA ARG A 138 11.80 -5.14 4.30
C ARG A 138 12.10 -5.34 2.82
N GLU A 139 12.25 -6.59 2.39
CA GLU A 139 12.49 -6.94 1.00
C GLU A 139 11.23 -6.91 0.13
N LYS A 140 10.06 -6.50 0.68
CA LYS A 140 8.76 -6.49 -0.02
C LYS A 140 8.42 -7.88 -0.59
N ARG A 141 8.66 -8.94 0.21
CA ARG A 141 8.37 -10.35 -0.12
C ARG A 141 7.44 -11.05 0.86
N TRP A 142 7.02 -10.36 1.93
CA TRP A 142 6.15 -10.93 2.94
C TRP A 142 4.83 -11.45 2.34
N GLY A 143 4.44 -12.66 2.73
CA GLY A 143 3.23 -13.33 2.24
C GLY A 143 3.44 -14.22 0.99
N LEU A 144 4.54 -14.04 0.25
CA LEU A 144 4.88 -14.92 -0.87
C LEU A 144 5.13 -16.34 -0.35
N ARG A 145 4.58 -17.34 -1.05
CA ARG A 145 4.72 -18.76 -0.76
C ARG A 145 5.72 -19.43 -1.70
N LYS A 146 6.45 -20.42 -1.19
CA LYS A 146 7.34 -21.28 -1.98
C LYS A 146 6.57 -22.37 -2.73
#